data_AF-A0AAN5CI60-F1
#
_entry.id   AF-A0AAN5CI60-F1
#
_cell.length_a   1.000
_cell.length_b   1.000
_cell.length_c   1.000
_cell.angle_alpha   90.00
_cell.angle_beta   90.00
_cell.angle_gamma   90.00
#
_symmetry.space_group_name_H-M   'P 1'
#
loop_
_entity.id
_entity.type
_entity.pdbx_description
1 polymer ?
#
loop_
_entity_poly.entity_id
_entity_poly.type
_entity_poly.pdbx_seq_one_letter_code
_entity_poly.pdbx_strand_id
1 'polypeptide(L)'
;TVAFRLHYVFSIAILLVVLIFLIHRLVRVRPAMVKNRKRLALLFNRCSKVGELHLKKLNKETLDVVIGTLGNVPIEHLVVYVKECDKRLRSKILKMVQQHNIEKVTMCSKKFSDTKIRNFFLSATETAQQVDIYETTLSTEAIFGKPRATWEKNAADMGADGSISVQVMNGQPLSGQQTGADSQLLRFR
;
A
#
# COMPACT_ATOMS: atom_id res chain seq x y z
N THR A 1 -9.35 -36.81 -39.90
CA THR A 1 -10.31 -37.30 -38.88
C THR A 1 -9.68 -37.56 -37.52
N VAL A 2 -8.52 -38.23 -37.44
CA VAL A 2 -7.82 -38.54 -36.17
C VAL A 2 -7.38 -37.28 -35.42
N ALA A 3 -6.76 -36.31 -36.10
CA ALA A 3 -6.32 -35.06 -35.48
C ALA A 3 -7.49 -34.25 -34.86
N PHE A 4 -8.65 -34.24 -35.52
CA PHE A 4 -9.85 -33.57 -34.99
C PHE A 4 -10.38 -34.24 -33.72
N ARG A 5 -10.39 -35.58 -33.69
CA ARG A 5 -10.78 -36.35 -32.49
C ARG A 5 -9.80 -36.13 -31.34
N LEU A 6 -8.50 -36.07 -31.64
CA LEU A 6 -7.45 -35.80 -30.64
C LEU A 6 -7.60 -34.41 -30.03
N HIS A 7 -7.79 -33.38 -30.85
CA HIS A 7 -8.02 -32.01 -30.38
C HIS A 7 -9.30 -31.89 -29.55
N TYR A 8 -10.37 -32.58 -29.94
CA TYR A 8 -11.62 -32.60 -29.20
C TYR A 8 -11.46 -33.22 -27.80
N VAL A 9 -10.80 -34.39 -27.71
CA VAL A 9 -10.53 -35.05 -26.43
C VAL A 9 -9.64 -34.18 -25.53
N PHE A 10 -8.60 -33.56 -26.09
CA PHE A 10 -7.71 -32.67 -25.34
C PHE A 10 -8.43 -31.42 -24.82
N SER A 11 -9.31 -30.84 -25.64
CA SER A 11 -10.12 -29.66 -25.26
C SER A 11 -11.08 -29.99 -24.12
N ILE A 12 -11.74 -31.16 -24.15
CA ILE A 12 -12.58 -31.64 -23.05
C ILE A 12 -11.77 -31.85 -21.78
N ALA A 13 -10.59 -32.49 -21.88
CA ALA A 13 -9.73 -32.73 -20.73
C ALA A 13 -9.29 -31.41 -20.06
N ILE A 14 -8.87 -30.41 -20.84
CA ILE A 14 -8.54 -29.08 -20.33
C ILE A 14 -9.75 -28.46 -19.61
N LEU A 15 -10.93 -28.52 -20.24
CA LEU A 15 -12.15 -27.96 -19.67
C LEU A 15 -12.51 -28.62 -18.33
N LEU A 16 -12.37 -29.94 -18.23
CA LEU A 16 -12.60 -30.67 -16.98
C LEU A 16 -11.59 -30.28 -15.89
N VAL A 17 -10.31 -30.14 -16.21
CA VAL A 17 -9.28 -29.71 -15.26
C VAL A 17 -9.58 -28.29 -14.75
N VAL A 18 -9.96 -27.37 -15.64
CA VAL A 18 -10.35 -26.01 -15.27
C VAL A 18 -11.59 -26.03 -14.37
N LEU A 19 -12.60 -26.85 -14.70
CA LEU A 19 -13.81 -26.99 -13.90
C LEU A 19 -13.49 -27.50 -12.49
N ILE A 20 -12.70 -28.57 -12.37
CA ILE A 20 -12.28 -29.14 -11.09
C ILE A 20 -11.52 -28.09 -10.27
N PHE A 21 -10.62 -27.34 -10.90
CA PHE A 21 -9.88 -26.26 -10.24
C PHE A 21 -10.80 -25.14 -9.73
N LEU A 22 -11.79 -24.73 -10.52
CA LEU A 22 -12.78 -23.73 -10.12
C LEU A 22 -13.63 -24.23 -8.95
N ILE A 23 -14.12 -25.47 -9.02
CA ILE A 23 -14.87 -26.10 -7.93
C ILE A 23 -14.02 -26.16 -6.66
N HIS A 24 -12.76 -26.59 -6.76
CA HIS A 24 -11.85 -26.62 -5.63
C HIS A 24 -11.66 -25.24 -4.98
N ARG A 25 -11.47 -24.19 -5.80
CA ARG A 25 -11.36 -22.81 -5.31
C ARG A 25 -12.63 -22.33 -4.62
N LEU A 26 -13.80 -22.60 -5.20
CA LEU A 26 -15.09 -22.12 -4.70
C LEU A 26 -15.55 -22.86 -3.45
N VAL A 27 -15.38 -24.19 -3.42
CA VAL A 27 -15.89 -25.05 -2.34
C VAL A 27 -14.91 -25.16 -1.18
N ARG A 28 -13.60 -25.19 -1.45
CA ARG A 28 -12.61 -25.44 -0.39
C ARG A 28 -11.84 -24.18 0.01
N VAL A 29 -11.24 -23.49 -0.97
CA VAL A 29 -10.32 -22.39 -0.67
C VAL A 29 -11.07 -21.15 -0.16
N ARG A 30 -12.13 -20.73 -0.86
CA ARG A 30 -12.88 -19.51 -0.51
C ARG A 30 -13.51 -19.58 0.88
N PRO A 31 -14.23 -20.66 1.28
CA PRO A 31 -14.80 -20.75 2.62
C PRO A 31 -13.73 -20.81 3.71
N ALA A 32 -12.65 -21.55 3.49
CA ALA A 32 -11.52 -21.62 4.43
C ALA A 32 -10.87 -20.23 4.63
N MET A 33 -10.67 -19.47 3.55
CA MET A 33 -10.18 -18.10 3.63
C MET A 33 -11.13 -17.17 4.39
N VAL A 34 -12.44 -17.26 4.15
CA VAL A 34 -13.43 -16.46 4.89
C VAL A 34 -13.42 -16.81 6.37
N LYS A 35 -13.35 -18.10 6.72
CA LYS A 35 -13.25 -18.56 8.12
C LYS A 35 -11.98 -18.03 8.79
N ASN A 36 -10.84 -18.08 8.10
CA ASN A 36 -9.58 -17.55 8.61
C ASN A 36 -9.62 -16.03 8.80
N ARG A 37 -10.21 -15.28 7.85
CA ARG A 37 -10.40 -13.83 7.99
C ARG A 37 -11.25 -13.49 9.20
N LYS A 38 -12.37 -14.18 9.40
CA LYS A 38 -13.22 -13.99 10.59
C LYS A 38 -12.45 -14.26 11.90
N ARG A 39 -11.65 -15.31 11.93
CA ARG A 39 -10.80 -15.64 13.10
C ARG A 39 -9.75 -14.56 13.37
N LEU A 40 -9.06 -14.08 12.34
CA LEU A 40 -8.11 -12.98 12.46
C LEU A 40 -8.79 -11.69 12.93
N ALA A 41 -9.95 -11.36 12.39
CA ALA A 41 -10.72 -10.20 12.83
C ALA A 41 -11.11 -10.28 14.31
N LEU A 42 -11.51 -11.46 14.79
CA LEU A 42 -11.76 -11.67 16.22
C LEU A 42 -10.51 -11.51 17.08
N LEU A 43 -9.33 -11.86 16.57
CA LEU A 43 -8.07 -11.64 17.29
C LEU A 43 -7.71 -10.16 17.32
N PHE A 44 -7.78 -9.48 16.18
CA PHE A 44 -7.52 -8.04 16.10
C PHE A 44 -8.48 -7.24 16.97
N ASN A 45 -9.78 -7.56 16.99
CA ASN A 45 -10.75 -6.87 17.84
C ASN A 45 -10.48 -7.00 19.35
N ARG A 46 -9.62 -7.95 19.77
CA ARG A 46 -9.17 -8.05 21.18
C ARG A 46 -7.96 -7.17 21.46
N CYS A 47 -7.26 -6.69 20.43
CA CYS A 47 -6.18 -5.74 20.55
C CYS A 47 -6.75 -4.34 20.73
N SER A 48 -6.23 -3.59 21.71
CA SER A 48 -6.55 -2.18 21.88
C SER A 48 -5.95 -1.31 20.78
N LYS A 49 -4.77 -1.68 20.29
CA LYS A 49 -4.01 -0.98 19.25
C LYS A 49 -3.02 -1.95 18.60
N VAL A 50 -2.71 -1.73 17.32
CA VAL A 50 -1.58 -2.35 16.62
C VAL A 50 -0.42 -1.35 16.64
N GLY A 51 0.74 -1.73 17.17
CA GLY A 51 1.93 -0.88 17.14
C GLY A 51 2.35 -0.61 15.71
N GLU A 52 2.93 -1.60 15.02
CA GLU A 52 3.42 -1.41 13.66
C GLU A 52 2.81 -2.43 12.69
N LEU A 53 2.34 -1.96 11.55
CA LEU A 53 1.79 -2.80 10.48
C LEU A 53 2.56 -2.61 9.18
N HIS A 54 3.31 -3.63 8.78
CA HIS A 54 4.01 -3.65 7.50
C HIS A 54 3.19 -4.33 6.42
N LEU A 55 2.90 -3.61 5.35
CA LEU A 55 2.23 -4.14 4.17
C LEU A 55 3.24 -4.22 3.01
N LYS A 56 3.66 -5.45 2.70
CA LYS A 56 4.59 -5.76 1.62
C LYS A 56 3.85 -6.40 0.44
N LYS A 57 4.29 -6.10 -0.79
CA LYS A 57 3.74 -6.69 -2.03
C LYS A 57 2.22 -6.50 -2.16
N LEU A 58 1.74 -5.32 -1.81
CA LEU A 58 0.33 -4.98 -1.89
C LEU A 58 -0.18 -4.99 -3.33
N ASN A 59 -1.21 -5.78 -3.60
CA ASN A 59 -2.17 -5.48 -4.66
C ASN A 59 -3.41 -4.78 -4.06
N LYS A 60 -4.20 -4.15 -4.91
CA LYS A 60 -5.35 -3.33 -4.50
C LYS A 60 -6.40 -4.15 -3.77
N GLU A 61 -6.57 -5.40 -4.15
CA GLU A 61 -7.56 -6.34 -3.59
C GLU A 61 -7.15 -6.81 -2.20
N THR A 62 -5.85 -7.00 -1.96
CA THR A 62 -5.30 -7.42 -0.66
C THR A 62 -5.50 -6.31 0.37
N LEU A 63 -5.38 -5.05 -0.02
CA LEU A 63 -5.62 -3.93 0.89
C LEU A 63 -7.05 -3.90 1.43
N ASP A 64 -8.06 -4.14 0.58
CA ASP A 64 -9.47 -4.19 1.04
C ASP A 64 -9.69 -5.34 2.03
N VAL A 65 -9.04 -6.48 1.78
CA VAL A 65 -9.11 -7.64 2.66
C VAL A 65 -8.46 -7.33 4.01
N VAL A 66 -7.31 -6.67 4.01
CA VAL A 66 -6.60 -6.27 5.23
C VAL A 66 -7.46 -5.29 6.03
N ILE A 67 -7.98 -4.22 5.40
CA ILE A 67 -8.88 -3.24 6.02
C ILE A 67 -10.07 -3.96 6.67
N GLY A 68 -10.74 -4.85 5.94
CA GLY A 68 -11.89 -5.59 6.47
C GLY A 68 -11.52 -6.60 7.57
N THR A 69 -10.29 -7.09 7.60
CA THR A 69 -9.83 -8.06 8.61
C THR A 69 -9.38 -7.36 9.90
N LEU A 70 -8.85 -6.14 9.82
CA LEU A 70 -8.43 -5.37 10.98
C LEU A 70 -9.61 -4.75 11.75
N GLY A 71 -10.80 -4.68 11.15
CA GLY A 71 -11.99 -4.16 11.81
C GLY A 71 -11.88 -2.66 12.12
N ASN A 72 -12.01 -2.30 13.39
CA ASN A 72 -11.92 -0.91 13.89
C ASN A 72 -10.69 -0.69 14.79
N VAL A 73 -9.69 -1.56 14.69
CA VAL A 73 -8.52 -1.52 15.56
C VAL A 73 -7.60 -0.35 15.15
N PRO A 74 -7.24 0.55 16.08
CA PRO A 74 -6.28 1.62 15.84
C PRO A 74 -4.88 1.09 15.48
N ILE A 75 -4.14 1.82 14.65
CA ILE A 75 -2.75 1.47 14.27
C ILE A 75 -1.83 2.66 14.58
N GLU A 76 -0.73 2.44 15.29
CA GLU A 76 0.27 3.50 15.53
C GLU A 76 0.97 3.85 14.23
N HIS A 77 1.54 2.85 13.58
CA HIS A 77 2.44 3.06 12.46
C HIS A 77 2.15 2.09 11.32
N LEU A 78 1.71 2.64 10.19
CA LEU A 78 1.52 1.90 8.95
C LEU A 78 2.74 2.07 8.04
N VAL A 79 3.38 0.96 7.67
CA VAL A 79 4.50 0.94 6.72
C VAL A 79 4.10 0.22 5.44
N VAL A 80 4.04 0.95 4.33
CA VAL A 80 3.58 0.44 3.02
C VAL A 80 4.75 0.34 2.05
N TYR A 81 5.05 -0.86 1.56
CA TYR A 81 6.05 -1.09 0.52
C TYR A 81 5.37 -1.41 -0.81
N VAL A 82 5.45 -0.48 -1.76
CA VAL A 82 4.80 -0.58 -3.08
C VAL A 82 5.81 -0.32 -4.18
N LYS A 83 5.63 -0.95 -5.34
CA LYS A 83 6.49 -0.65 -6.50
C LYS A 83 6.06 0.68 -7.14
N GLU A 84 4.76 0.84 -7.35
CA GLU A 84 4.14 2.01 -7.95
C GLU A 84 2.95 2.44 -7.11
N CYS A 85 2.85 3.74 -6.86
CA CYS A 85 1.79 4.32 -6.05
C CYS A 85 0.84 5.14 -6.94
N ASP A 86 -0.23 4.51 -7.41
CA ASP A 86 -1.25 5.18 -8.23
C ASP A 86 -2.34 5.88 -7.39
N LYS A 87 -3.23 6.63 -8.04
CA LYS A 87 -4.34 7.35 -7.38
C LYS A 87 -5.28 6.41 -6.61
N ARG A 88 -5.56 5.22 -7.16
CA ARG A 88 -6.51 4.28 -6.56
C ARG A 88 -5.93 3.67 -5.28
N LEU A 89 -4.65 3.32 -5.29
CA LEU A 89 -3.96 2.80 -4.11
C LEU A 89 -3.88 3.86 -3.00
N ARG A 90 -3.57 5.12 -3.34
CA ARG A 90 -3.57 6.23 -2.38
C ARG A 90 -4.93 6.46 -1.73
N SER A 91 -6.01 6.44 -2.51
CA SER A 91 -7.37 6.56 -1.97
C SER A 91 -7.69 5.44 -0.98
N LYS A 92 -7.22 4.22 -1.23
CA LYS A 92 -7.40 3.10 -0.29
C LYS A 92 -6.54 3.23 0.96
N ILE A 93 -5.29 3.68 0.81
CA ILE A 93 -4.41 3.96 1.95
C ILE A 93 -5.04 5.07 2.80
N LEU A 94 -5.52 6.15 2.20
CA LEU A 94 -6.20 7.23 2.91
C LEU A 94 -7.43 6.72 3.68
N LYS A 95 -8.25 5.88 3.04
CA LYS A 95 -9.39 5.24 3.71
C LYS A 95 -8.94 4.39 4.91
N MET A 96 -7.84 3.66 4.76
CA MET A 96 -7.25 2.87 5.84
C MET A 96 -6.75 3.75 6.98
N VAL A 97 -6.08 4.87 6.66
CA VAL A 97 -5.61 5.87 7.64
C VAL A 97 -6.77 6.41 8.47
N GLN A 98 -7.85 6.81 7.81
CA GLN A 98 -9.05 7.34 8.46
C GLN A 98 -9.79 6.28 9.27
N GLN A 99 -10.01 5.09 8.70
CA GLN A 99 -10.80 4.03 9.35
C GLN A 99 -10.11 3.46 10.60
N HIS A 100 -8.78 3.42 10.62
CA HIS A 100 -7.98 2.82 11.68
C HIS A 100 -7.23 3.86 12.52
N ASN A 101 -7.61 5.14 12.48
CA ASN A 101 -6.99 6.23 13.25
C ASN A 101 -5.45 6.16 13.25
N ILE A 102 -4.86 6.08 12.06
CA ILE A 102 -3.44 5.79 11.92
C ILE A 102 -2.61 7.03 12.27
N GLU A 103 -1.76 6.93 13.29
CA GLU A 103 -0.97 8.07 13.80
C GLU A 103 0.23 8.40 12.89
N LYS A 104 0.91 7.38 12.37
CA LYS A 104 2.08 7.53 11.50
C LYS A 104 1.94 6.68 10.24
N VAL A 105 2.24 7.27 9.10
CA VAL A 105 2.24 6.59 7.80
C VAL A 105 3.62 6.69 7.19
N THR A 106 4.22 5.56 6.86
CA THR A 106 5.43 5.49 6.06
C THR A 106 5.15 4.76 4.76
N MET A 107 5.41 5.42 3.63
CA MET A 107 5.24 4.83 2.31
C MET A 107 6.60 4.74 1.62
N CYS A 108 6.97 3.53 1.19
CA CYS A 108 8.15 3.29 0.39
C CYS A 108 7.71 2.92 -1.02
N SER A 109 7.98 3.78 -2.01
CA SER A 109 7.66 3.55 -3.42
C SER A 109 8.89 3.67 -4.31
N LYS A 110 8.96 2.89 -5.39
CA LYS A 110 9.97 3.13 -6.45
C LYS A 110 9.55 4.24 -7.41
N LYS A 111 8.25 4.41 -7.59
CA LYS A 111 7.67 5.42 -8.47
C LYS A 111 6.41 5.97 -7.85
N PHE A 112 6.34 7.29 -7.75
CA PHE A 112 5.13 7.97 -7.28
C PHE A 112 4.55 8.77 -8.44
N SER A 113 3.53 8.21 -9.10
CA SER A 113 2.92 8.85 -10.27
C SER A 113 1.78 9.78 -9.85
N ASP A 114 2.04 11.07 -9.62
CA ASP A 114 0.96 12.05 -9.64
C ASP A 114 1.37 13.51 -9.78
N THR A 115 0.49 14.28 -10.44
CA THR A 115 0.46 15.74 -10.42
C THR A 115 -0.21 16.30 -9.15
N LYS A 116 -1.02 15.51 -8.43
CA LYS A 116 -1.79 15.94 -7.24
C LYS A 116 -1.38 15.26 -5.92
N ILE A 117 -0.09 15.01 -5.76
CA ILE A 117 0.46 14.45 -4.52
C ILE A 117 0.18 15.33 -3.28
N ARG A 118 0.13 16.66 -3.45
CA ARG A 118 -0.25 17.64 -2.41
C ARG A 118 -1.55 17.28 -1.72
N ASN A 119 -2.60 16.98 -2.48
CA ASN A 119 -3.92 16.69 -1.92
C ASN A 119 -3.89 15.40 -1.08
N PHE A 120 -3.14 14.40 -1.51
CA PHE A 120 -2.98 13.17 -0.73
C PHE A 120 -2.33 13.45 0.63
N PHE A 121 -1.30 14.29 0.68
CA PHE A 121 -0.64 14.65 1.93
C PHE A 121 -1.57 15.38 2.88
N LEU A 122 -2.23 16.44 2.40
CA LEU A 122 -3.17 17.22 3.21
C LEU A 122 -4.26 16.33 3.82
N SER A 123 -4.86 15.46 3.00
CA SER A 123 -5.89 14.55 3.51
C SER A 123 -5.35 13.50 4.47
N ALA A 124 -4.11 13.04 4.30
CA ALA A 124 -3.51 12.07 5.22
C ALA A 124 -3.18 12.72 6.56
N THR A 125 -2.70 13.98 6.57
CA THR A 125 -2.35 14.73 7.78
C THR A 125 -3.55 15.21 8.59
N GLU A 126 -4.77 15.19 8.02
CA GLU A 126 -6.02 15.40 8.79
C GLU A 126 -6.24 14.31 9.85
N THR A 127 -5.63 13.14 9.69
CA THR A 127 -5.77 12.01 10.63
C THR A 127 -4.41 11.57 11.20
N ALA A 128 -3.39 11.46 10.35
CA ALA A 128 -2.06 11.05 10.75
C ALA A 128 -1.24 12.25 11.22
N GLN A 129 -0.57 12.09 12.35
CA GLN A 129 0.38 13.08 12.90
C GLN A 129 1.69 13.12 12.12
N GLN A 130 2.04 12.06 11.40
CA GLN A 130 3.25 12.03 10.59
C GLN A 130 3.07 11.20 9.32
N VAL A 131 3.47 11.75 8.17
CA VAL A 131 3.49 11.05 6.89
C VAL A 131 4.90 11.15 6.29
N ASP A 132 5.57 10.01 6.18
CA ASP A 132 6.89 9.86 5.56
C ASP A 132 6.73 9.15 4.21
N ILE A 133 7.21 9.73 3.12
CA ILE A 133 7.28 9.05 1.81
C ILE A 133 8.71 8.97 1.33
N TYR A 134 9.15 7.74 1.13
CA TYR A 134 10.44 7.37 0.57
C TYR A 134 10.27 7.03 -0.90
N GLU A 135 11.03 7.72 -1.75
CA GLU A 135 11.27 7.26 -3.12
C GLU A 135 12.62 6.56 -3.20
N THR A 136 12.62 5.32 -3.69
CA THR A 136 13.86 4.65 -4.09
C THR A 136 14.16 5.00 -5.54
N THR A 137 15.10 5.92 -5.74
CA THR A 137 15.54 6.40 -7.06
C THR A 137 17.03 6.13 -7.23
N LEU A 138 17.46 5.90 -8.48
CA LEU A 138 18.89 5.81 -8.84
C LEU A 138 19.50 7.20 -9.11
N SER A 139 18.66 8.23 -9.23
CA SER A 139 19.08 9.62 -9.46
C SER A 139 18.72 10.47 -8.24
N THR A 140 19.72 11.14 -7.69
CA THR A 140 19.60 12.00 -6.50
C THR A 140 19.09 13.41 -6.79
N GLU A 141 19.01 13.81 -8.08
CA GLU A 141 18.69 15.18 -8.47
C GLU A 141 17.18 15.51 -8.43
N ALA A 142 16.32 14.48 -8.50
CA ALA A 142 14.88 14.64 -8.53
C ALA A 142 14.20 13.75 -7.47
N ILE A 143 13.20 14.34 -6.81
CA ILE A 143 12.31 13.68 -5.86
C ILE A 143 10.94 13.60 -6.53
N PHE A 144 10.38 12.40 -6.68
CA PHE A 144 9.13 12.12 -7.38
C PHE A 144 9.08 12.75 -8.79
N GLY A 145 10.20 12.69 -9.52
CA GLY A 145 10.34 13.25 -10.86
C GLY A 145 10.38 14.78 -10.94
N LYS A 146 10.50 15.49 -9.81
CA LYS A 146 10.66 16.95 -9.76
C LYS A 146 11.94 17.36 -9.04
N PRO A 147 12.58 18.48 -9.41
CA PRO A 147 13.74 18.99 -8.70
C PRO A 147 13.43 19.25 -7.22
N ARG A 148 14.41 19.03 -6.34
CA ARG A 148 14.30 19.30 -4.90
C ARG A 148 13.77 20.71 -4.58
N ALA A 149 14.24 21.74 -5.28
CA ALA A 149 13.79 23.12 -5.12
C ALA A 149 12.28 23.30 -5.33
N THR A 150 11.65 22.47 -6.19
CA THR A 150 10.20 22.50 -6.39
C THR A 150 9.47 22.01 -5.13
N TRP A 151 10.03 21.02 -4.44
CA TRP A 151 9.47 20.50 -3.20
C TRP A 151 9.69 21.42 -2.02
N GLU A 152 10.85 22.07 -1.94
CA GLU A 152 11.11 23.09 -0.92
C GLU A 152 10.15 24.27 -1.05
N LYS A 153 9.86 24.72 -2.27
CA LYS A 153 8.82 25.72 -2.53
C LYS A 153 7.44 25.23 -2.10
N ASN A 154 7.04 24.03 -2.53
CA ASN A 154 5.75 23.46 -2.14
C ASN A 154 5.63 23.26 -0.62
N ALA A 155 6.73 22.88 0.04
CA ALA A 155 6.81 22.71 1.48
C ALA A 155 6.56 24.04 2.21
N ALA A 156 7.20 25.12 1.76
CA ALA A 156 6.98 26.46 2.28
C ALA A 156 5.52 26.92 2.05
N ASP A 157 4.98 26.70 0.85
CA ASP A 157 3.60 27.06 0.51
C ASP A 157 2.57 26.27 1.34
N MET A 158 2.86 25.00 1.66
CA MET A 158 1.97 24.14 2.45
C MET A 158 2.06 24.41 3.95
N GLY A 159 3.22 24.86 4.44
CA GLY A 159 3.42 25.23 5.84
C GLY A 159 3.22 26.71 6.14
N ALA A 160 2.77 27.51 5.17
CA ALA A 160 2.62 28.96 5.31
C ALA A 160 1.61 29.36 6.40
N ASP A 161 0.61 28.52 6.68
CA ASP A 161 -0.37 28.72 7.75
C ASP A 161 0.04 28.08 9.09
N GLY A 162 1.20 27.42 9.14
CA GLY A 162 1.73 26.72 10.31
C GLY A 162 0.98 25.43 10.67
N SER A 163 0.01 24.99 9.87
CA SER A 163 -0.80 23.79 10.15
C SER A 163 -0.04 22.49 9.92
N ILE A 164 0.95 22.51 9.02
CA ILE A 164 1.73 21.34 8.61
C ILE A 164 3.20 21.75 8.43
N SER A 165 4.13 20.96 8.96
CA SER A 165 5.56 21.06 8.70
C SER A 165 5.97 20.06 7.63
N VAL A 166 6.54 20.55 6.53
CA VAL A 166 7.04 19.71 5.43
C VAL A 166 8.56 19.78 5.36
N GLN A 167 9.22 18.63 5.41
CA GLN A 167 10.67 18.50 5.37
C GLN A 167 11.11 17.65 4.18
N VAL A 168 12.05 18.17 3.40
CA VAL A 168 12.69 17.47 2.29
C VAL A 168 14.07 17.00 2.75
N MET A 169 14.28 15.68 2.83
CA MET A 169 15.50 15.09 3.39
C MET A 169 16.11 14.06 2.43
N ASN A 170 17.44 13.91 2.50
CA ASN A 170 18.08 12.71 1.97
C ASN A 170 17.72 11.57 2.94
N GLY A 171 17.14 10.50 2.41
CA GLY A 171 16.67 9.37 3.20
C GLY A 171 17.84 8.51 3.69
N GLN A 172 17.88 8.26 5.00
CA GLN A 172 18.67 7.15 5.52
C GLN A 172 17.95 5.81 5.23
N PRO A 173 18.69 4.73 4.93
CA PRO A 173 18.08 3.43 4.67
C PRO A 173 17.27 2.96 5.88
N LEU A 174 15.98 2.65 5.66
CA LEU A 174 15.15 2.03 6.68
C LEU A 174 15.68 0.61 6.96
N SER A 175 15.75 0.22 8.23
CA SER A 175 16.19 -1.11 8.66
C SER A 175 15.37 -2.19 7.92
N GLY A 176 16.04 -2.97 7.05
CA GLY A 176 15.42 -4.01 6.21
C GLY A 176 15.38 -3.73 4.70
N GLN A 177 15.89 -2.58 4.24
CA GLN A 177 16.07 -2.28 2.82
C GLN A 177 17.51 -2.61 2.39
N GLN A 178 17.67 -3.43 1.34
CA GLN A 178 18.99 -3.86 0.85
C GLN A 178 19.86 -2.65 0.48
N THR A 179 21.06 -2.62 1.05
CA THR A 179 22.15 -1.66 0.85
C THR A 179 22.51 -1.55 -0.63
N GLY A 180 22.29 -0.38 -1.24
CA GLY A 180 22.74 -0.09 -2.61
C GLY A 180 22.02 1.02 -3.35
N ALA A 181 20.91 1.57 -2.83
CA ALA A 181 20.19 2.67 -3.47
C ALA A 181 20.03 3.86 -2.52
N ASP A 182 20.40 5.04 -2.98
CA ASP A 182 20.10 6.31 -2.30
C ASP A 182 18.58 6.48 -2.22
N SER A 183 18.09 6.87 -1.05
CA SER A 183 16.66 7.09 -0.82
C SER A 183 16.42 8.58 -0.65
N GLN A 184 15.32 9.10 -1.18
CA GLN A 184 14.87 10.47 -0.96
C GLN A 184 13.61 10.44 -0.10
N LEU A 185 13.48 11.36 0.87
CA LEU A 185 12.41 11.37 1.85
C LEU A 185 11.69 12.72 1.87
N LEU A 186 10.37 12.69 1.69
CA LEU A 186 9.48 13.78 2.08
C LEU A 186 8.76 13.42 3.38
N ARG A 187 8.89 14.27 4.39
CA ARG A 187 8.22 14.13 5.68
C ARG A 187 7.22 15.26 5.87
N PHE A 188 6.02 14.91 6.30
CA PHE A 188 4.95 15.82 6.70
C PHE A 188 4.62 15.54 8.17
N ARG A 189 4.50 16.60 8.97
CA ARG A 189 4.15 16.58 10.39
C ARG A 189 3.10 17.64 10.68
#